data_AF-A0A7S2QAB5-F1
#
_entry.id   AF-A0A7S2QAB5-F1
#
_cell.length_a   1.000
_cell.length_b   1.000
_cell.length_c   1.000
_cell.angle_alpha   90.00
_cell.angle_beta   90.00
_cell.angle_gamma   90.00
#
_symmetry.space_group_name_H-M   'P 1'
#
loop_
_entity.id
_entity.type
_entity.pdbx_description
1 polymer ?
#
loop_
_entity_poly.entity_id
_entity_poly.type
_entity_poly.pdbx_seq_one_letter_code
_entity_poly.pdbx_strand_id
1 'polypeptide(L)'
;DALPPPQLAALRRSPVRIECVRTGTGAVSPYGVPFYAVDGGPHDPKVTLFYIPEHQEFAYRVVSDDPETQAAYDSAVAVAGDICDEVDLQASDLLLINNVRCNHGRTAFAPRLDGSDRWLLKTFVAADGWRRPLQSGREPGDGRLAWP
;
A
#
# COMPACT_ATOMS: atom_id res chain seq x y z
N ASP A 1 1.19 -11.16 -18.93
CA ASP A 1 0.19 -10.37 -19.69
C ASP A 1 -1.05 -9.98 -18.89
N ALA A 2 -0.94 -9.75 -17.58
CA ALA A 2 -2.10 -9.49 -16.72
C ALA A 2 -2.58 -8.01 -16.73
N LEU A 3 -1.70 -7.08 -17.14
CA LEU A 3 -2.04 -5.66 -17.37
C LEU A 3 -1.58 -5.27 -18.79
N PRO A 4 -2.50 -4.83 -19.68
CA PRO A 4 -2.16 -4.38 -21.02
C PRO A 4 -1.18 -3.18 -21.06
N PRO A 5 -0.35 -3.05 -22.12
CA PRO A 5 0.61 -1.95 -22.24
C PRO A 5 0.03 -0.52 -22.07
N PRO A 6 -1.18 -0.19 -22.58
CA PRO A 6 -1.78 1.13 -22.33
C PRO A 6 -2.05 1.40 -20.85
N GLN A 7 -2.49 0.40 -20.09
CA GLN A 7 -2.73 0.54 -18.64
C GLN A 7 -1.40 0.71 -17.90
N LEU A 8 -0.37 -0.06 -18.26
CA LEU A 8 0.98 0.12 -17.70
C LEU A 8 1.54 1.52 -18.00
N ALA A 9 1.30 2.05 -19.20
CA ALA A 9 1.70 3.41 -19.55
C ALA A 9 0.96 4.46 -18.71
N ALA A 10 -0.34 4.29 -18.49
CA ALA A 10 -1.13 5.20 -17.64
C ALA A 10 -0.64 5.21 -16.18
N LEU A 11 -0.29 4.05 -15.62
CA LEU A 11 0.23 3.92 -14.25
C LEU A 11 1.63 4.53 -14.04
N ARG A 12 2.37 4.75 -15.13
CA ARG A 12 3.69 5.40 -15.14
C ARG A 12 3.60 6.91 -15.37
N ARG A 13 2.52 7.39 -15.99
CA ARG A 13 2.40 8.76 -16.50
C ARG A 13 1.90 9.75 -15.47
N SER A 14 0.92 9.35 -14.66
CA SER A 14 0.27 10.23 -13.69
C SER A 14 0.33 9.60 -12.29
N PRO A 15 0.57 10.39 -11.23
CA PRO A 15 0.59 9.85 -9.88
C PRO A 15 -0.83 9.55 -9.39
N VAL A 16 -0.89 8.68 -8.39
CA VAL A 16 -2.05 8.48 -7.52
C VAL A 16 -1.76 9.05 -6.13
N ARG A 17 -2.81 9.40 -5.39
CA ARG A 17 -2.74 9.81 -3.98
C ARG A 17 -3.66 8.92 -3.15
N ILE A 18 -3.32 8.74 -1.88
CA ILE A 18 -4.18 8.03 -0.93
C ILE A 18 -4.95 9.05 -0.12
N GLU A 19 -6.25 8.87 -0.04
CA GLU A 19 -7.13 9.67 0.79
C GLU A 19 -7.72 8.76 1.88
N CYS A 20 -7.56 9.18 3.14
CA CYS A 20 -8.23 8.59 4.28
C CYS A 20 -9.55 9.35 4.50
N VAL A 21 -10.65 8.62 4.49
CA VAL A 21 -12.01 9.12 4.68
C VAL A 21 -12.51 8.64 6.03
N ARG A 22 -12.85 9.56 6.92
CA ARG A 22 -13.41 9.23 8.24
C ARG A 22 -14.86 8.80 8.12
N THR A 23 -15.18 7.60 8.60
CA THR A 23 -16.55 7.09 8.64
C THR A 23 -17.42 7.97 9.56
N GLY A 24 -18.64 8.26 9.13
CA GLY A 24 -19.61 9.10 9.86
C GLY A 24 -19.54 10.58 9.52
N THR A 25 -18.35 11.19 9.41
CA THR A 25 -18.23 12.63 9.03
C THR A 25 -17.96 12.85 7.54
N GLY A 26 -17.41 11.85 6.85
CA GLY A 26 -16.95 11.99 5.45
C GLY A 26 -15.73 12.89 5.29
N ALA A 27 -15.10 13.32 6.39
CA ALA A 27 -13.91 14.17 6.35
C ALA A 27 -12.76 13.42 5.65
N VAL A 28 -12.11 14.10 4.70
CA VAL A 28 -11.02 13.54 3.89
C VAL A 28 -9.70 14.16 4.33
N SER A 29 -8.69 13.31 4.56
CA SER A 29 -7.32 13.73 4.82
C SER A 29 -6.34 12.97 3.92
N PRO A 30 -5.28 13.60 3.39
CA PRO A 30 -4.27 12.89 2.63
C PRO A 30 -3.53 11.88 3.51
N TYR A 31 -3.16 10.74 2.94
CA TYR A 31 -2.32 9.73 3.58
C TYR A 31 -1.04 9.53 2.75
N GLY A 32 0.10 9.85 3.35
CA GLY A 32 1.39 9.78 2.65
C GLY A 32 1.54 10.85 1.57
N VAL A 33 2.43 10.59 0.61
CA VAL A 33 2.69 11.45 -0.54
C VAL A 33 2.19 10.78 -1.82
N PRO A 34 1.82 11.56 -2.87
CA PRO A 34 1.49 10.98 -4.17
C PRO A 34 2.63 10.12 -4.72
N PHE A 35 2.29 9.05 -5.43
CA PHE A 35 3.26 8.11 -6.00
C PHE A 35 2.80 7.59 -7.36
N TYR A 36 3.74 7.12 -8.17
CA TYR A 36 3.44 6.39 -9.40
C TYR A 36 3.25 4.92 -9.07
N ALA A 37 2.12 4.34 -9.47
CA ALA A 37 1.80 2.95 -9.16
C ALA A 37 2.75 1.96 -9.86
N VAL A 38 3.32 2.38 -11.00
CA VAL A 38 4.39 1.66 -11.69
C VAL A 38 5.56 2.62 -11.90
N ASP A 39 6.73 2.24 -11.39
CA ASP A 39 8.01 2.94 -11.56
C ASP A 39 9.09 1.96 -12.08
N GLY A 40 10.33 2.42 -12.20
CA GLY A 40 11.47 1.62 -12.65
C GLY A 40 11.55 1.47 -14.17
N GLY A 41 12.59 0.78 -14.65
CA GLY A 41 12.82 0.59 -16.08
C GLY A 41 11.91 -0.48 -16.71
N PRO A 42 11.92 -0.63 -18.04
CA PRO A 42 11.14 -1.66 -18.74
C PRO A 42 11.52 -3.09 -18.36
N HIS A 43 12.77 -3.32 -17.95
CA HIS A 43 13.27 -4.61 -17.49
C HIS A 43 13.26 -4.78 -15.97
N ASP A 44 12.89 -3.72 -15.24
CA ASP A 44 12.84 -3.74 -13.79
C ASP A 44 11.67 -2.90 -13.25
N PRO A 45 10.42 -3.26 -13.59
CA PRO A 45 9.26 -2.52 -13.10
C PRO A 45 9.11 -2.72 -11.59
N LYS A 46 8.80 -1.63 -10.90
CA LYS A 46 8.41 -1.62 -9.48
C LYS A 46 6.94 -1.29 -9.42
N VAL A 47 6.15 -2.19 -8.87
CA VAL A 47 4.70 -2.01 -8.72
C VAL A 47 4.40 -1.69 -7.27
N THR A 48 3.67 -0.60 -7.04
CA THR A 48 3.21 -0.19 -5.71
C THR A 48 1.69 -0.06 -5.76
N LEU A 49 1.01 -0.99 -5.10
CA LEU A 49 -0.44 -0.94 -4.89
C LEU A 49 -0.76 -0.74 -3.42
N PHE A 50 -1.86 -0.07 -3.15
CA PHE A 50 -2.40 0.17 -1.82
C PHE A 50 -3.89 -0.12 -1.87
N TYR A 51 -4.32 -1.05 -1.03
CA TYR A 51 -5.71 -1.43 -0.90
C TYR A 51 -5.97 -1.74 0.56
N ILE A 52 -6.88 -0.99 1.16
CA ILE A 52 -7.41 -1.28 2.49
C ILE A 52 -8.94 -1.25 2.33
N PRO A 53 -9.62 -2.40 2.50
CA PRO A 53 -11.07 -2.45 2.42
C PRO A 53 -11.68 -1.57 3.52
N GLU A 54 -12.95 -1.22 3.38
CA GLU A 54 -13.66 -0.38 4.35
C GLU A 54 -13.49 -0.91 5.78
N HIS A 55 -12.93 -0.08 6.66
CA HIS A 55 -12.81 -0.33 8.08
C HIS A 55 -13.90 0.46 8.81
N GLN A 56 -14.30 0.00 10.00
CA GLN A 56 -15.41 0.58 10.76
C GLN A 56 -15.24 2.10 11.01
N GLU A 57 -14.00 2.57 11.15
CA GLU A 57 -13.69 3.97 11.47
C GLU A 57 -13.18 4.79 10.28
N PHE A 58 -12.55 4.13 9.29
CA PHE A 58 -11.89 4.80 8.17
C PHE A 58 -12.00 3.96 6.90
N ALA A 59 -12.16 4.63 5.77
CA ALA A 59 -11.95 4.05 4.46
C ALA A 59 -10.73 4.71 3.80
N TYR A 60 -9.91 3.92 3.11
CA TYR A 60 -8.85 4.47 2.28
C TYR A 60 -9.24 4.32 0.83
N ARG A 61 -9.08 5.39 0.05
CA ARG A 61 -9.25 5.36 -1.39
C ARG A 61 -7.98 5.83 -2.08
N VAL A 62 -7.64 5.17 -3.16
CA VAL A 62 -6.60 5.63 -4.06
C VAL A 62 -7.26 6.39 -5.19
N VAL A 63 -6.83 7.63 -5.39
CA VAL A 63 -7.44 8.53 -6.38
C VAL A 63 -6.39 9.11 -7.32
N SER A 64 -6.76 9.28 -8.58
CA SER A 64 -6.03 10.04 -9.59
C SER A 64 -6.93 11.10 -10.22
N ASP A 65 -6.33 12.23 -10.61
CA ASP A 65 -7.03 13.24 -11.43
C ASP A 65 -7.03 12.86 -12.92
N ASP A 66 -6.27 11.82 -13.31
CA ASP A 66 -6.26 11.23 -14.65
C ASP A 66 -7.19 10.00 -14.68
N PRO A 67 -8.34 10.06 -15.40
CA PRO A 67 -9.28 8.95 -15.46
C PRO A 67 -8.70 7.66 -16.02
N GLU A 68 -7.73 7.74 -16.95
CA GLU A 68 -7.07 6.55 -17.48
C GLU A 68 -6.20 5.88 -16.42
N THR A 69 -5.48 6.68 -15.62
CA THR A 69 -4.68 6.18 -14.50
C THR A 69 -5.56 5.61 -13.41
N GLN A 70 -6.69 6.23 -13.09
CA GLN A 70 -7.65 5.69 -12.13
C GLN A 70 -8.15 4.30 -12.58
N ALA A 71 -8.64 4.19 -13.81
CA ALA A 71 -9.14 2.93 -14.35
C ALA A 71 -8.06 1.85 -14.42
N ALA A 72 -6.83 2.22 -14.80
CA ALA A 72 -5.69 1.31 -14.78
C ALA A 72 -5.31 0.87 -13.36
N TYR A 73 -5.45 1.74 -12.36
CA TYR A 73 -5.16 1.42 -10.96
C TYR A 73 -6.17 0.42 -10.42
N ASP A 74 -7.46 0.67 -10.66
CA ASP A 74 -8.54 -0.24 -10.25
C ASP A 74 -8.37 -1.62 -10.90
N SER A 75 -8.01 -1.65 -12.20
CA SER A 75 -7.68 -2.89 -12.91
C SER A 75 -6.47 -3.61 -12.31
N ALA A 76 -5.44 -2.87 -11.91
CA ALA A 76 -4.24 -3.45 -11.30
C ALA A 76 -4.52 -4.06 -9.92
N VAL A 77 -5.37 -3.41 -9.11
CA VAL A 77 -5.82 -3.96 -7.82
C VAL A 77 -6.62 -5.25 -8.02
N ALA A 78 -7.55 -5.26 -8.98
CA ALA A 78 -8.34 -6.46 -9.31
C ALA A 78 -7.44 -7.62 -9.74
N VAL A 79 -6.54 -7.36 -10.70
CA VAL A 79 -5.54 -8.34 -11.17
C VAL A 79 -4.68 -8.86 -10.02
N ALA A 80 -4.20 -7.97 -9.14
CA ALA A 80 -3.40 -8.37 -7.98
C ALA A 80 -4.18 -9.28 -7.02
N GLY A 81 -5.49 -9.06 -6.86
CA GLY A 81 -6.38 -9.95 -6.12
C GLY A 81 -6.54 -11.32 -6.78
N ASP A 82 -6.69 -11.36 -8.11
CA ASP A 82 -6.90 -12.61 -8.86
C ASP A 82 -5.64 -13.50 -8.92
N ILE A 83 -4.44 -12.89 -8.89
CA ILE A 83 -3.17 -13.62 -8.98
C ILE A 83 -2.48 -13.83 -7.63
N CYS A 84 -3.11 -13.46 -6.51
CA CYS A 84 -2.46 -13.57 -5.22
C CYS A 84 -2.31 -15.04 -4.78
N ASP A 85 -1.15 -15.36 -4.21
CA ASP A 85 -0.91 -16.67 -3.61
C ASP A 85 -1.40 -16.66 -2.15
N GLU A 86 -2.19 -17.68 -1.79
CA GLU A 86 -2.55 -17.91 -0.39
C GLU A 86 -1.45 -18.71 0.32
N VAL A 87 -0.99 -18.19 1.46
CA VAL A 87 0.04 -18.83 2.29
C VAL A 87 -0.51 -19.07 3.70
N ASP A 88 -0.81 -20.34 4.00
CA ASP A 88 -1.29 -20.77 5.31
C ASP A 88 -0.11 -21.19 6.22
N LEU A 89 0.46 -20.20 6.92
CA LEU A 89 1.60 -20.42 7.83
C LEU A 89 1.18 -21.25 9.04
N GLN A 90 1.89 -22.35 9.25
CA GLN A 90 1.84 -23.17 10.44
C GLN A 90 2.83 -22.67 11.49
N ALA A 91 2.71 -23.21 12.72
CA ALA A 91 3.69 -22.95 13.75
C ALA A 91 5.09 -23.38 13.29
N SER A 92 6.08 -22.48 13.47
CA SER A 92 7.47 -22.64 13.04
C SER A 92 7.76 -22.34 11.56
N ASP A 93 6.75 -22.01 10.74
CA ASP A 93 7.00 -21.51 9.39
C ASP A 93 7.61 -20.11 9.41
N LEU A 94 8.48 -19.84 8.43
CA LEU A 94 9.06 -18.53 8.18
C LEU A 94 8.68 -18.06 6.78
N LEU A 95 7.96 -16.94 6.70
CA LEU A 95 7.65 -16.25 5.45
C LEU A 95 8.57 -15.05 5.25
N LEU A 96 9.32 -15.05 4.16
CA LEU A 96 10.15 -13.92 3.75
C LEU A 96 9.49 -13.20 2.58
N ILE A 97 9.18 -11.92 2.77
CA ILE A 97 8.53 -11.07 1.77
C ILE A 97 9.53 -10.03 1.27
N ASN A 98 9.83 -10.06 -0.03
CA ASN A 98 10.55 -8.96 -0.68
C ASN A 98 9.56 -7.82 -0.96
N ASN A 99 9.46 -6.89 -0.01
CA ASN A 99 8.48 -5.78 -0.05
C ASN A 99 8.68 -4.82 -1.24
N VAL A 100 9.78 -4.90 -1.98
CA VAL A 100 10.01 -4.11 -3.21
C VAL A 100 9.34 -4.76 -4.43
N ARG A 101 8.98 -6.04 -4.34
CA ARG A 101 8.45 -6.85 -5.45
C ARG A 101 7.08 -7.45 -5.17
N CYS A 102 6.64 -7.45 -3.92
CA CYS A 102 5.48 -8.20 -3.49
C CYS A 102 4.59 -7.35 -2.57
N ASN A 103 3.34 -7.21 -2.99
CA ASN A 103 2.25 -6.78 -2.12
C ASN A 103 1.83 -7.94 -1.21
N HIS A 104 1.45 -7.66 0.02
CA HIS A 104 0.95 -8.68 0.94
C HIS A 104 -0.28 -8.17 1.68
N GLY A 105 -1.16 -9.11 2.04
CA GLY A 105 -2.39 -8.86 2.77
C GLY A 105 -2.77 -10.06 3.63
N ARG A 106 -4.01 -10.07 4.11
CA ARG A 106 -4.57 -11.18 4.88
C ARG A 106 -6.09 -11.19 4.69
N THR A 107 -6.67 -12.38 4.66
CA THR A 107 -8.11 -12.59 4.74
C THR A 107 -8.69 -12.16 6.09
N ALA A 108 -9.98 -11.80 6.11
CA ALA A 108 -10.68 -11.55 7.36
C ALA A 108 -10.83 -12.86 8.15
N PHE A 109 -10.80 -12.78 9.48
CA PHE A 109 -11.04 -13.91 10.38
C PHE A 109 -11.77 -13.42 11.63
N ALA A 110 -12.56 -14.30 12.25
CA ALA A 110 -13.21 -14.02 13.53
C ALA A 110 -12.27 -14.48 14.67
N PRO A 111 -11.67 -13.56 15.44
CA PRO A 111 -10.80 -13.95 16.54
C PRO A 111 -11.62 -14.60 17.67
N ARG A 112 -11.03 -15.60 18.33
CA ARG A 112 -11.63 -16.29 19.48
C ARG A 112 -11.45 -15.52 20.77
N LEU A 113 -10.36 -14.76 20.87
CA LEU A 113 -9.96 -13.96 22.02
C LEU A 113 -9.82 -14.76 23.33
N ASP A 114 -9.50 -16.05 23.23
CA ASP A 114 -9.33 -16.98 24.37
C ASP A 114 -7.86 -17.39 24.59
N GLY A 115 -6.92 -16.76 23.87
CA GLY A 115 -5.50 -17.07 23.91
C GLY A 115 -5.04 -18.16 22.93
N SER A 116 -5.94 -18.74 22.14
CA SER A 116 -5.62 -19.74 21.11
C SER A 116 -5.56 -19.20 19.68
N ASP A 117 -5.70 -17.89 19.50
CA ASP A 117 -5.65 -17.24 18.18
C ASP A 117 -4.27 -17.34 17.52
N ARG A 118 -4.26 -17.17 16.19
CA ARG A 118 -3.04 -17.12 15.38
C ARG A 118 -2.11 -16.01 15.87
N TRP A 119 -0.89 -16.37 16.22
CA TRP A 119 0.16 -15.44 16.64
C TRP A 119 1.35 -15.50 15.67
N LEU A 120 1.70 -14.34 15.10
CA LEU A 120 2.86 -14.16 14.23
C LEU A 120 3.84 -13.16 14.84
N LEU A 121 5.14 -13.41 14.68
CA LEU A 121 6.19 -12.43 14.93
C LEU A 121 6.60 -11.79 13.61
N LYS A 122 6.74 -10.46 13.60
CA LYS A 122 7.15 -9.68 12.41
C LYS A 122 8.44 -8.93 12.70
N THR A 123 9.41 -9.04 11.79
CA THR A 123 10.63 -8.24 11.78
C THR A 123 10.82 -7.59 10.41
N PHE A 124 11.48 -6.43 10.37
CA PHE A 124 11.81 -5.72 9.14
C PHE A 124 13.31 -5.80 8.89
N VAL A 125 13.67 -6.00 7.62
CA VAL A 125 15.06 -5.99 7.16
C VAL A 125 15.22 -4.85 6.15
N ALA A 126 16.19 -3.97 6.40
CA ALA A 126 16.57 -2.90 5.48
C ALA A 126 17.99 -3.19 4.95
N ALA A 127 18.17 -3.09 3.62
CA ALA A 127 19.46 -3.37 2.98
C ALA A 127 20.55 -2.36 3.37
N ASP A 128 20.15 -1.11 3.57
CA ASP A 128 21.03 -0.01 3.92
C ASP A 128 20.57 0.47 5.30
N GLY A 129 21.41 0.36 6.33
CA GLY A 129 21.05 0.55 7.75
C GLY A 129 20.00 1.66 7.97
N TRP A 130 18.98 1.37 8.78
CA TRP A 130 17.73 2.13 8.85
C TRP A 130 17.94 3.66 8.82
N ARG A 131 17.63 4.27 7.68
CA ARG A 131 17.60 5.72 7.53
C ARG A 131 16.19 6.18 7.87
N ARG A 132 16.06 7.06 8.87
CA ARG A 132 14.78 7.69 9.19
C ARG A 132 14.21 8.30 7.90
N PRO A 133 12.95 8.00 7.51
CA PRO A 133 12.33 8.62 6.34
C PRO A 133 12.46 10.15 6.44
N LEU A 134 12.87 10.80 5.35
CA LEU A 134 12.81 12.25 5.25
C LEU A 134 11.35 12.66 5.53
N GLN A 135 11.13 13.51 6.52
CA GLN A 135 9.81 14.07 6.76
C GLN A 135 9.40 14.82 5.49
N SER A 136 8.32 14.37 4.84
CA SER A 136 7.75 15.09 3.70
C SER A 136 7.22 16.43 4.18
N GLY A 137 7.83 17.53 3.73
CA GLY A 137 7.30 18.89 3.89
C GLY A 137 7.92 19.77 4.98
N ARG A 138 9.25 19.78 5.15
CA ARG A 138 9.91 20.86 5.91
C ARG A 138 10.52 21.88 4.94
N GLU A 139 9.84 23.01 4.75
CA GLU A 139 10.52 24.23 4.32
C GLU A 139 11.64 24.53 5.36
N PRO A 140 12.89 24.78 4.95
CA PRO A 140 13.97 25.07 5.88
C PRO A 140 13.76 26.46 6.49
N GLY A 141 12.96 26.57 7.54
CA GLY A 141 12.71 27.87 8.15
C GLY A 141 11.60 27.98 9.20
N ASP A 142 11.34 26.98 10.05
CA ASP A 142 10.83 27.33 11.39
C ASP A 142 11.21 26.28 12.43
N GLY A 143 11.79 26.76 13.52
CA GLY A 143 12.54 26.03 14.52
C GLY A 143 11.70 25.59 15.71
N ARG A 144 10.47 25.09 15.52
CA ARG A 144 9.68 24.49 16.61
C ARG A 144 8.87 23.28 16.15
N LEU A 145 9.14 22.13 16.77
CA LEU A 145 8.23 20.97 16.77
C LEU A 145 7.58 20.92 18.14
N ALA A 146 6.26 21.12 18.18
CA ALA A 146 5.39 20.56 19.20
C ALA A 146 4.41 19.64 18.47
N TRP A 147 4.46 18.35 18.78
CA TRP A 147 3.30 17.47 18.63
C TRP A 147 2.62 17.40 20.01
N PRO A 148 1.28 17.32 20.08
CA PRO A 148 0.55 17.09 21.34
C PRO A 148 0.99 15.81 22.04
#